data_AF-A0A9D9G868-F1
#
_entry.id   AF-A0A9D9G868-F1
#
_cell.length_a   1.000
_cell.length_b   1.000
_cell.length_c   1.000
_cell.angle_alpha   90.00
_cell.angle_beta   90.00
_cell.angle_gamma   90.00
#
_symmetry.space_group_name_H-M   'P 1'
#
loop_
_entity.id
_entity.type
_entity.pdbx_description
1 polymer ?
#
loop_
_entity_poly.entity_id
_entity_poly.type
_entity_poly.pdbx_seq_one_letter_code
_entity_poly.pdbx_strand_id
1 'polypeptide(L)'
;MKRRLEVSELIFKILAYTLLTAFAICCLYPFVYAISSAISGRDVVDNNEIILLPKDIQFAAFAEIFKNNAFWISYANTLFLTFYGTVFSLFVAILGG
;
A
#
# COMPACT_ATOMS: atom_id res chain seq x y z
N MET A 1 31.63 2.87 -21.92
CA MET A 1 31.94 4.31 -21.79
C MET A 1 31.79 4.73 -20.32
N LYS A 2 32.83 4.58 -19.49
CA LYS A 2 32.81 5.02 -18.07
C LYS A 2 33.20 6.50 -18.04
N ARG A 3 32.20 7.40 -18.08
CA ARG A 3 32.44 8.84 -17.91
C ARG A 3 32.90 9.07 -16.46
N ARG A 4 34.00 9.79 -16.25
CA ARG A 4 34.44 10.15 -14.90
C ARG A 4 33.34 11.04 -14.30
N LEU A 5 32.76 10.59 -13.19
CA LEU A 5 31.75 11.37 -12.46
C LEU A 5 32.48 12.56 -11.85
N GLU A 6 32.04 13.78 -12.17
CA GLU A 6 32.52 14.94 -11.45
C GLU A 6 32.13 14.82 -9.98
N VAL A 7 32.97 15.32 -9.08
CA VAL A 7 32.74 15.24 -7.62
C VAL A 7 31.38 15.85 -7.25
N SER A 8 30.97 16.90 -7.96
CA SER A 8 29.64 17.52 -7.86
C SER A 8 28.50 16.54 -8.20
N GLU A 9 28.64 15.76 -9.29
CA GLU A 9 27.63 14.77 -9.69
C GLU A 9 27.52 13.63 -8.67
N LEU A 10 28.63 13.24 -8.05
CA LEU A 10 28.66 12.22 -7.01
C LEU A 10 27.93 12.68 -5.73
N ILE A 11 28.24 13.89 -5.26
CA ILE A 11 27.60 14.46 -4.05
C ILE A 11 26.10 14.63 -4.26
N PHE A 12 25.70 15.15 -5.43
CA PHE A 12 24.29 15.31 -5.77
C PHE A 12 23.55 13.97 -5.81
N LYS A 13 24.14 12.94 -6.42
CA LYS A 13 23.55 11.59 -6.43
C LYS A 13 23.41 11.02 -5.03
N ILE A 14 24.45 11.12 -4.18
CA ILE A 14 24.38 10.61 -2.80
C ILE A 14 23.24 11.30 -2.05
N LEU A 15 23.15 12.64 -2.11
CA LEU A 15 22.06 13.39 -1.49
C LEU A 15 20.68 12.97 -2.03
N ALA A 16 20.51 12.93 -3.35
CA ALA A 16 19.25 12.56 -3.98
C ALA A 16 18.81 11.13 -3.61
N TYR A 17 19.72 10.16 -3.63
CA TYR A 17 19.44 8.79 -3.23
C TYR A 17 19.13 8.68 -1.74
N THR A 18 19.87 9.38 -0.86
CA THR A 18 19.57 9.36 0.58
C THR A 18 18.17 9.91 0.89
N LEU A 19 17.78 11.03 0.25
CA LEU A 19 16.46 11.63 0.43
C LEU A 19 15.37 10.71 -0.14
N LEU A 20 15.59 10.14 -1.32
CA LEU A 20 14.65 9.20 -1.94
C LEU A 20 14.44 7.96 -1.05
N THR A 21 15.52 7.39 -0.50
CA THR A 21 15.44 6.24 0.41
C THR A 21 14.71 6.61 1.70
N ALA A 22 14.96 7.78 2.27
CA ALA A 22 14.25 8.24 3.47
C ALA A 22 12.74 8.38 3.21
N PHE A 23 12.35 9.02 2.10
CA PHE A 23 10.95 9.12 1.69
C PHE A 23 10.32 7.74 1.44
N ALA A 24 11.04 6.84 0.79
CA ALA A 24 10.56 5.48 0.55
C ALA A 24 10.28 4.74 1.87
N ILE A 25 11.17 4.88 2.87
CA ILE A 25 10.95 4.29 4.21
C ILE A 25 9.74 4.92 4.90
N CYS A 26 9.59 6.24 4.84
CA CYS A 26 8.41 6.94 5.40
C CYS A 26 7.11 6.46 4.76
N CYS A 27 7.09 6.24 3.44
CA CYS A 27 5.93 5.67 2.75
C CYS A 27 5.70 4.20 3.08
N LEU A 28 6.76 3.42 3.28
CA LEU A 28 6.67 1.99 3.59
C LEU A 28 6.18 1.72 5.02
N TYR A 29 6.53 2.59 5.98
CA TYR A 29 6.13 2.48 7.39
C TYR A 29 4.61 2.27 7.59
N PRO A 30 3.69 3.09 7.03
CA PRO A 30 2.26 2.88 7.20
C PRO A 30 1.76 1.58 6.56
N PHE A 31 2.38 1.09 5.47
CA PHE A 31 2.00 -0.21 4.89
C PHE A 31 2.36 -1.37 5.81
N VAL A 32 3.57 -1.36 6.38
CA VAL A 32 4.01 -2.40 7.34
C VAL A 32 3.13 -2.35 8.59
N TYR A 33 2.82 -1.15 9.09
CA TYR A 33 1.92 -0.96 10.21
C TYR A 33 0.50 -1.49 9.92
N ALA A 34 -0.06 -1.20 8.74
CA ALA A 34 -1.38 -1.67 8.34
C ALA A 34 -1.46 -3.20 8.28
N ILE A 35 -0.43 -3.86 7.73
CA ILE A 35 -0.35 -5.33 7.71
C ILE A 35 -0.23 -5.89 9.12
N SER A 36 0.63 -5.29 9.95
CA SER A 36 0.82 -5.68 11.34
C SER A 36 -0.48 -5.55 12.16
N SER A 37 -1.22 -4.45 11.98
CA SER A 37 -2.52 -4.22 12.60
C SER A 37 -3.59 -5.19 12.10
N ALA A 38 -3.60 -5.54 10.81
CA ALA A 38 -4.57 -6.49 10.26
C ALA A 38 -4.41 -7.92 10.82
N ILE A 39 -3.18 -8.30 11.19
CA ILE A 39 -2.85 -9.64 11.73
C ILE A 39 -2.99 -9.68 13.26
N SER A 40 -2.91 -8.54 13.95
CA SER A 40 -2.98 -8.48 15.41
C SER A 40 -4.43 -8.40 15.91
N GLY A 41 -4.65 -8.86 17.15
CA GLY A 41 -5.95 -8.73 17.83
C GLY A 41 -6.44 -7.29 17.95
N ARG A 42 -7.77 -7.08 17.88
CA ARG A 42 -8.41 -5.76 18.08
C ARG A 42 -7.95 -5.11 19.39
N ASP A 43 -7.86 -5.89 20.46
CA ASP A 43 -7.43 -5.41 21.78
C ASP A 43 -5.99 -4.86 21.78
N VAL A 44 -5.10 -5.44 20.97
CA VAL A 44 -3.68 -5.05 20.90
C VAL A 44 -3.47 -3.83 20.00
N VAL A 45 -4.33 -3.68 18.99
CA VAL A 45 -4.39 -2.48 18.13
C VAL A 45 -4.93 -1.29 18.94
N ASP A 46 -6.02 -1.47 19.68
CA ASP A 46 -6.66 -0.42 20.47
C ASP A 46 -5.78 0.08 21.63
N ASN A 47 -4.92 -0.79 22.18
CA ASN A 47 -3.97 -0.45 23.23
C ASN A 47 -2.67 0.23 22.73
N ASN A 48 -2.55 0.57 21.43
CA ASN A 48 -1.36 1.19 20.82
C ASN A 48 -0.06 0.38 21.02
N GLU A 49 -0.15 -0.94 21.22
CA GLU A 49 1.03 -1.74 21.52
C GLU A 49 1.84 -2.14 20.29
N ILE A 50 1.30 -1.87 19.10
CA ILE A 50 1.89 -2.22 17.81
C ILE A 50 2.66 -1.00 17.29
N ILE A 51 3.99 -1.12 17.20
CA ILE A 51 4.86 -0.06 16.67
C ILE A 51 5.41 -0.41 15.28
N LEU A 52 5.81 -1.65 15.05
CA LEU A 52 6.39 -2.11 13.77
C LEU A 52 6.04 -3.57 13.44
N LEU A 53 5.96 -4.44 14.45
CA LEU A 53 5.69 -5.86 14.30
C LEU A 53 4.39 -6.26 15.01
N PRO A 54 3.67 -7.26 14.49
CA PRO A 54 2.41 -7.69 15.07
C PRO A 54 2.65 -8.27 16.46
N LYS A 55 1.77 -7.93 17.38
CA LYS A 55 1.73 -8.50 18.72
C LYS A 55 0.42 -9.26 18.86
N ASP A 56 0.54 -10.48 19.36
CA ASP A 56 -0.56 -11.45 19.47
C ASP A 56 -1.26 -11.71 18.13
N ILE A 57 -0.68 -12.61 17.33
CA ILE A 57 -1.14 -12.92 15.97
C ILE A 57 -2.51 -13.61 16.06
N GLN A 58 -3.56 -12.92 15.62
CA GLN A 58 -4.93 -13.39 15.65
C GLN A 58 -5.60 -13.22 14.27
N PHE A 59 -5.88 -14.34 13.60
CA PHE A 59 -6.60 -14.35 12.32
C PHE A 59 -8.13 -14.23 12.45
N ALA A 60 -8.64 -14.00 13.66
CA ALA A 60 -10.08 -13.91 13.93
C ALA A 60 -10.74 -12.76 13.16
N ALA A 61 -10.06 -11.61 13.04
CA ALA A 61 -10.54 -10.45 12.29
C ALA A 61 -10.77 -10.78 10.80
N PHE A 62 -9.84 -11.51 10.17
CA PHE A 62 -10.01 -11.97 8.79
C PHE A 62 -11.19 -12.93 8.66
N ALA A 63 -11.31 -13.90 9.56
CA ALA A 63 -12.41 -14.87 9.55
C ALA A 63 -13.79 -14.20 9.70
N GLU A 64 -13.88 -13.11 10.47
CA GLU A 64 -15.10 -12.32 10.63
C GLU A 64 -15.49 -11.57 9.34
N ILE A 65 -14.50 -10.98 8.64
CA ILE A 65 -14.71 -10.31 7.36
C ILE A 65 -15.18 -11.30 6.29
N PHE A 66 -14.56 -12.48 6.20
CA PHE A 66 -14.94 -13.50 5.22
C PHE A 66 -16.36 -14.05 5.42
N LYS A 67 -16.85 -14.08 6.66
CA LYS A 67 -18.23 -14.49 6.99
C LYS A 67 -19.26 -13.40 6.70
N ASN A 68 -18.82 -12.16 6.49
CA ASN A 68 -19.72 -11.04 6.29
C ASN A 68 -20.19 -10.97 4.82
N ASN A 69 -21.47 -11.26 4.57
CA ASN A 69 -22.05 -11.17 3.22
C ASN A 69 -22.03 -9.73 2.66
N ALA A 70 -22.13 -8.71 3.50
CA ALA A 70 -22.07 -7.33 3.04
C ALA A 70 -20.69 -6.99 2.46
N PHE A 71 -19.61 -7.54 3.04
CA PHE A 71 -18.26 -7.39 2.51
C PHE A 71 -18.17 -7.91 1.07
N TRP A 72 -18.69 -9.11 0.80
CA TRP A 72 -18.68 -9.70 -0.54
C TRP A 72 -19.51 -8.91 -1.56
N ILE A 73 -20.69 -8.44 -1.17
CA ILE A 73 -21.55 -7.62 -2.03
C ILE A 73 -20.83 -6.30 -2.36
N SER A 74 -20.27 -5.62 -1.37
CA SER A 74 -19.52 -4.38 -1.58
C SER A 74 -18.28 -4.59 -2.45
N TYR A 75 -17.54 -5.68 -2.24
CA TYR A 75 -16.37 -6.01 -3.03
C TYR A 75 -16.72 -6.31 -4.50
N ALA A 76 -17.81 -7.05 -4.73
CA ALA A 76 -18.33 -7.31 -6.07
C ALA A 76 -18.78 -6.02 -6.76
N ASN A 77 -19.45 -5.11 -6.04
CA ASN A 77 -19.84 -3.80 -6.58
C ASN A 77 -18.63 -2.96 -6.98
N THR A 78 -17.58 -2.92 -6.15
CA THR A 78 -16.34 -2.20 -6.51
C THR A 78 -15.69 -2.79 -7.75
N LEU A 79 -15.55 -4.12 -7.82
CA LEU A 79 -14.99 -4.78 -9.01
C LEU A 79 -15.82 -4.51 -10.26
N PHE A 80 -17.15 -4.57 -10.16
CA PHE A 80 -18.05 -4.25 -11.26
C PHE A 80 -17.85 -2.81 -11.72
N LEU A 81 -17.94 -1.84 -10.80
CA LEU A 81 -17.79 -0.42 -11.13
C LEU A 81 -16.43 -0.10 -11.75
N THR A 82 -15.34 -0.64 -11.19
CA THR A 82 -13.99 -0.43 -11.74
C THR A 82 -13.84 -1.07 -13.11
N PHE A 83 -14.29 -2.32 -13.29
CA PHE A 83 -14.16 -3.01 -14.57
C PHE A 83 -14.94 -2.32 -15.70
N TYR A 84 -16.23 -2.08 -15.49
CA TYR A 84 -17.07 -1.42 -16.50
C TYR A 84 -16.66 0.03 -16.71
N GLY A 85 -16.26 0.73 -15.64
CA GLY A 85 -15.73 2.09 -15.73
C GLY A 85 -14.45 2.16 -16.58
N THR A 86 -13.51 1.22 -16.38
CA THR A 86 -12.29 1.14 -17.19
C THR A 86 -12.59 0.78 -18.65
N VAL A 87 -13.46 -0.20 -18.91
CA VAL A 87 -13.85 -0.59 -20.28
C VAL A 87 -14.50 0.58 -21.02
N PHE A 88 -15.43 1.27 -20.37
CA PHE A 88 -16.09 2.43 -20.95
C PHE A 88 -15.11 3.59 -21.19
N SER A 89 -14.26 3.89 -20.19
CA SER A 89 -13.24 4.94 -20.32
C SER A 89 -12.28 4.65 -21.47
N LEU A 90 -11.85 3.40 -21.65
CA LEU A 90 -10.98 3.00 -22.74
C LEU A 90 -11.68 3.10 -24.10
N PHE A 91 -12.95 2.66 -24.18
CA PHE A 91 -13.75 2.75 -25.40
C PHE A 91 -13.92 4.20 -25.86
N VAL A 92 -14.26 5.11 -24.93
CA VAL A 92 -14.37 6.55 -25.21
C VAL A 92 -13.02 7.15 -25.59
N ALA A 93 -11.94 6.81 -24.89
CA ALA A 93 -10.61 7.33 -25.18
C ALA A 93 -10.09 6.91 -26.57
N ILE A 94 -10.41 5.69 -27.02
CA ILE A 94 -10.00 5.19 -28.34
C ILE A 94 -10.83 5.80 -29.48
N LEU A 95 -12.14 6.01 -29.27
CA LEU A 95 -13.04 6.54 -30.31
C LEU A 95 -13.07 8.07 -30.38
N GLY A 96 -12.76 8.75 -29.29
CA GLY A 96 -12.72 10.21 -29.21
C GLY A 96 -11.33 10.81 -29.44
N GLY A 97 -10.29 9.99 -29.56
CA GLY A 97 -8.93 10.37 -29.95
C GLY A 97 -8.72 10.44 -31.44
#